data_AF-A0A1Q9N9H5-F1
#
_entry.id   AF-A0A1Q9N9H5-F1
#
_cell.length_a   1.000
_cell.length_b   1.000
_cell.length_c   1.000
_cell.angle_alpha   90.00
_cell.angle_beta   90.00
_cell.angle_gamma   90.00
#
_symmetry.space_group_name_H-M   'P 1'
#
loop_
_entity.id
_entity.type
_entity.pdbx_description
1 polymer ?
#
loop_
_entity_poly.entity_id
_entity_poly.type
_entity_poly.pdbx_seq_one_letter_code
_entity_poly.pdbx_strand_id
1 'polypeptide(L)'
;MISIVTSLASSNESLNIYDIQKSSLSCIPDTNEVLTMLSYLTSFGKISETTKGWIRIYENDEKPLRPKRFFYLKDIYNVLSELTEEKPLNSVRIAENIDIDVSQVREYLEFLVTITSTGNIKLENNGYPPSYYIEQFN
;
A
#
# COMPACT_ATOMS: atom_id res chain seq x y z
N MET A 1 15.21 11.85 9.77
CA MET A 1 14.87 11.81 8.32
C MET A 1 16.09 11.85 7.41
N ILE A 2 16.97 12.86 7.47
CA ILE A 2 18.17 12.94 6.61
C ILE A 2 19.06 11.69 6.73
N SER A 3 19.27 11.14 7.93
CA SER A 3 20.08 9.93 8.12
C SER A 3 19.53 8.70 7.40
N ILE A 4 18.21 8.53 7.31
CA ILE A 4 17.57 7.36 6.70
C ILE A 4 17.65 7.42 5.18
N VAL A 5 17.44 8.61 4.60
CA VAL A 5 17.63 8.83 3.16
C VAL A 5 19.10 8.63 2.80
N THR A 6 20.03 9.10 3.63
CA THR A 6 21.46 8.87 3.43
C THR A 6 21.82 7.40 3.54
N SER A 7 21.28 6.66 4.51
CA SER A 7 21.50 5.21 4.65
C SER A 7 20.94 4.41 3.47
N LEU A 8 19.74 4.74 2.99
CA LEU A 8 19.19 4.17 1.75
C LEU A 8 20.01 4.54 0.51
N ALA A 9 20.63 5.71 0.51
CA ALA A 9 21.42 6.18 -0.61
C ALA A 9 22.85 5.61 -0.63
N SER A 10 23.40 5.26 0.54
CA SER A 10 24.82 4.93 0.72
C SER A 10 25.10 3.45 0.96
N SER A 11 24.13 2.64 1.40
CA SER A 11 24.32 1.20 1.61
C SER A 11 23.52 0.35 0.61
N ASN A 12 24.11 -0.79 0.22
CA ASN A 12 23.40 -1.85 -0.50
C ASN A 12 22.51 -2.69 0.46
N GLU A 13 22.35 -2.27 1.72
CA GLU A 13 21.73 -3.06 2.77
C GLU A 13 20.27 -2.66 2.97
N SER A 14 19.42 -3.65 3.25
CA SER A 14 18.01 -3.43 3.55
C SER A 14 17.84 -2.72 4.89
N LEU A 15 17.05 -1.65 4.91
CA LEU A 15 16.66 -0.97 6.15
C LEU A 15 15.32 -1.52 6.62
N ASN A 16 15.30 -2.11 7.81
CA ASN A 16 14.06 -2.57 8.44
C ASN A 16 13.49 -1.51 9.39
N ILE A 17 12.30 -1.79 9.95
CA ILE A 17 11.60 -0.86 10.85
C ILE A 17 12.39 -0.53 12.12
N TYR A 18 13.19 -1.48 12.62
CA TYR A 18 14.02 -1.29 13.81
C TYR A 18 15.24 -0.40 13.51
N ASP A 19 15.83 -0.53 12.32
CA ASP A 19 16.90 0.36 11.87
C ASP A 19 16.40 1.79 11.71
N ILE A 20 15.18 1.96 11.21
CA ILE A 20 14.50 3.25 11.07
C ILE A 20 14.26 3.88 12.45
N GLN A 21 13.72 3.12 13.41
CA GLN A 21 13.49 3.58 14.78
C GLN A 21 14.79 3.97 15.50
N LYS A 22 15.85 3.18 15.31
CA LYS A 22 17.17 3.45 15.90
C LYS A 22 17.83 4.68 15.27
N SER A 23 17.65 4.88 13.97
CA SER A 23 18.26 5.97 13.19
C SER A 23 17.52 7.30 13.30
N SER A 24 16.23 7.28 13.66
CA SER A 24 15.43 8.49 13.85
C SER A 24 15.69 9.16 15.20
N LEU A 25 16.17 8.43 16.22
CA LEU A 25 16.26 8.91 17.61
C LEU A 25 14.94 9.48 18.15
N SER A 26 13.83 9.17 17.49
CA SER A 26 12.56 9.85 17.65
C SER A 26 11.45 8.91 18.11
N CYS A 27 10.44 9.50 18.76
CA CYS A 27 9.23 8.83 19.22
C CYS A 27 8.46 8.11 18.09
N ILE A 28 7.56 7.19 18.45
CA ILE A 28 6.69 6.41 17.54
C ILE A 28 6.07 7.24 16.38
N PRO A 29 5.61 8.50 16.56
CA PRO A 29 5.07 9.32 15.47
C PRO A 29 6.04 9.53 14.28
N ASP A 30 7.31 9.77 14.55
CA ASP A 30 8.33 10.02 13.51
C ASP A 30 8.65 8.74 12.72
N THR A 31 8.45 7.57 13.33
CA THR A 31 8.55 6.29 12.62
C THR A 31 7.44 6.15 11.58
N ASN A 32 6.21 6.56 11.92
CA ASN A 32 5.08 6.52 10.99
C ASN A 32 5.26 7.51 9.82
N GLU A 33 5.81 8.69 10.07
CA GLU A 33 6.14 9.65 9.01
C GLU A 33 7.20 9.08 8.04
N VAL A 34 8.23 8.43 8.58
CA VAL A 34 9.26 7.77 7.76
C VAL A 34 8.65 6.61 6.96
N LEU A 35 7.81 5.77 7.56
CA LEU A 35 7.12 4.69 6.85
C LEU A 35 6.22 5.24 5.73
N THR A 36 5.58 6.38 5.95
CA THR A 36 4.79 7.09 4.93
C THR A 36 5.67 7.57 3.77
N MET A 37 6.83 8.15 4.08
CA MET A 37 7.83 8.57 3.07
C MET A 37 8.38 7.37 2.30
N LEU A 38 8.68 6.26 2.96
CA LEU A 38 9.16 5.04 2.30
C LEU A 38 8.08 4.46 1.39
N SER A 39 6.83 4.38 1.86
CA SER A 39 5.69 3.98 1.04
C SER A 39 5.52 4.88 -0.18
N TYR A 40 5.73 6.19 -0.02
CA TYR A 40 5.73 7.14 -1.13
C TYR A 40 6.86 6.83 -2.12
N LEU A 41 8.10 6.68 -1.68
CA LEU A 41 9.24 6.36 -2.55
C LEU A 41 9.11 4.99 -3.24
N THR A 42 8.56 3.99 -2.55
CA THR A 42 8.21 2.68 -3.12
C THR A 42 7.19 2.84 -4.24
N SER A 43 6.22 3.75 -4.07
CA SER A 43 5.24 4.01 -5.11
C SER A 43 5.85 4.58 -6.40
N PHE A 44 6.94 5.33 -6.32
CA PHE A 44 7.68 5.86 -7.48
C PHE A 44 8.73 4.88 -8.04
N GLY A 45 8.82 3.65 -7.51
CA GLY A 45 9.84 2.69 -7.91
C GLY A 45 11.26 3.19 -7.61
N LYS A 46 11.43 4.04 -6.58
CA LYS A 46 12.75 4.52 -6.14
C LYS A 46 13.41 3.55 -5.17
N ILE A 47 12.58 2.86 -4.40
CA ILE A 47 12.98 1.83 -3.44
C ILE A 47 12.00 0.65 -3.55
N SER A 48 12.40 -0.54 -3.12
CA SER A 48 11.57 -1.74 -3.08
C SER A 48 11.40 -2.21 -1.63
N GLU A 49 10.23 -2.70 -1.30
CA GLU A 49 9.94 -3.31 -0.01
C GLU A 49 10.12 -4.83 -0.11
N THR A 50 10.87 -5.41 0.83
CA THR A 50 11.18 -6.83 0.90
C THR A 50 10.87 -7.37 2.29
N THR A 51 10.93 -8.70 2.47
CA THR A 51 10.79 -9.33 3.79
C THR A 51 11.86 -8.92 4.80
N LYS A 52 12.97 -8.33 4.34
CA LYS A 52 14.06 -7.81 5.19
C LYS A 52 14.00 -6.30 5.41
N GLY A 53 13.01 -5.61 4.85
CA GLY A 53 12.88 -4.15 4.89
C GLY A 53 12.98 -3.50 3.50
N TRP A 54 13.24 -2.20 3.45
CA TRP A 54 13.33 -1.42 2.22
C TRP A 54 14.75 -1.41 1.66
N ILE A 55 14.87 -1.65 0.36
CA ILE A 55 16.13 -1.58 -0.41
C ILE A 55 16.02 -0.51 -1.49
N ARG A 56 17.13 0.13 -1.84
CA ARG A 56 17.16 1.03 -2.99
C ARG A 56 17.12 0.24 -4.29
N ILE A 57 16.30 0.70 -5.24
CA ILE A 57 16.32 0.18 -6.62
C ILE A 57 17.43 0.95 -7.33
N TYR A 58 18.50 0.26 -7.74
CA TYR A 58 19.57 0.88 -8.54
C TYR A 58 19.03 1.18 -9.92
N GLU A 59 19.49 2.26 -10.56
CA GLU A 59 18.94 2.74 -11.84
C GLU A 59 19.03 1.75 -13.02
N ASN A 60 19.67 0.59 -12.82
CA ASN A 60 19.76 -0.51 -13.77
C ASN A 60 18.63 -1.55 -13.64
N ASP A 61 17.86 -1.55 -12.56
CA ASP A 61 16.63 -2.34 -12.49
C ASP A 61 15.55 -1.54 -13.22
N GLU A 62 14.87 -2.17 -14.18
CA GLU A 62 13.84 -1.53 -15.00
C GLU A 62 12.87 -0.74 -14.11
N LYS A 63 12.98 0.61 -14.16
CA LYS A 63 12.04 1.48 -13.49
C LYS A 63 10.65 1.05 -13.96
N PRO A 64 9.72 0.72 -13.05
CA PRO A 64 8.41 0.27 -13.47
C PRO A 64 7.79 1.37 -14.33
N LEU A 65 7.30 1.01 -15.51
CA LEU A 65 6.72 1.94 -16.49
C LEU A 65 5.62 2.82 -15.89
N ARG A 66 5.04 2.42 -14.75
CA ARG A 66 4.03 3.14 -13.98
C ARG A 66 4.28 3.00 -12.46
N PRO A 67 3.82 3.98 -11.63
CA PRO A 67 3.95 3.91 -10.18
C PRO A 67 3.32 2.66 -9.56
N LYS A 68 3.96 2.03 -8.57
CA LYS A 68 3.46 0.81 -7.89
C LYS A 68 2.07 1.01 -7.27
N ARG A 69 1.77 2.21 -6.76
CA ARG A 69 0.43 2.58 -6.22
C ARG A 69 -0.67 2.53 -7.28
N PHE A 70 -0.36 2.83 -8.53
CA PHE A 70 -1.34 2.77 -9.62
C PHE A 70 -1.76 1.32 -9.88
N PHE A 71 -0.81 0.39 -9.86
CA PHE A 71 -1.12 -1.05 -9.94
C PHE A 71 -1.96 -1.50 -8.75
N TYR A 72 -1.57 -1.18 -7.51
CA TYR A 72 -2.34 -1.54 -6.32
C TYR A 72 -3.81 -1.10 -6.38
N LEU A 73 -4.09 0.16 -6.75
CA LEU A 73 -5.46 0.65 -6.87
C LEU A 73 -6.22 -0.01 -8.03
N LYS A 74 -5.53 -0.25 -9.15
CA LYS A 74 -6.10 -0.96 -10.31
C LYS A 74 -6.45 -2.41 -9.95
N ASP A 75 -5.57 -3.08 -9.21
CA ASP A 75 -5.74 -4.48 -8.84
C ASP A 75 -6.86 -4.63 -7.80
N ILE A 76 -6.96 -3.72 -6.83
CA ILE A 76 -8.13 -3.63 -5.92
C ILE A 76 -9.42 -3.43 -6.71
N TYR A 77 -9.43 -2.52 -7.69
CA TYR A 77 -10.59 -2.29 -8.55
C TYR A 77 -10.99 -3.56 -9.32
N ASN A 78 -10.00 -4.26 -9.90
CA ASN A 78 -10.25 -5.51 -10.61
C ASN A 78 -10.79 -6.61 -9.66
N VAL A 79 -10.22 -6.76 -8.46
CA VAL A 79 -10.75 -7.66 -7.42
C VAL A 79 -12.20 -7.32 -7.10
N LEU A 80 -12.53 -6.04 -6.89
CA LEU A 80 -13.90 -5.59 -6.65
C LEU A 80 -14.84 -5.93 -7.80
N SER A 81 -14.39 -5.79 -9.06
CA SER A 81 -15.22 -6.08 -10.23
C SER A 81 -15.54 -7.57 -10.41
N GLU A 82 -14.73 -8.46 -9.84
CA GLU A 82 -15.00 -9.90 -9.82
C GLU A 82 -16.04 -10.29 -8.76
N LEU A 83 -16.18 -9.51 -7.69
CA LEU A 83 -17.13 -9.81 -6.63
C LEU A 83 -18.57 -9.56 -7.11
N THR A 84 -19.38 -10.61 -7.12
CA THR A 84 -20.80 -10.55 -7.51
C THR A 84 -21.70 -11.03 -6.37
N GLU A 85 -22.95 -10.56 -6.35
CA GLU A 85 -23.95 -10.99 -5.36
C GLU A 85 -24.41 -12.44 -5.57
N GLU A 86 -24.30 -12.96 -6.80
CA GLU A 86 -24.97 -14.20 -7.19
C GLU A 86 -24.14 -15.47 -6.97
N LYS A 87 -22.80 -15.37 -6.92
CA LYS A 87 -21.91 -16.53 -6.67
C LYS A 87 -20.66 -16.14 -5.88
N PRO A 88 -20.43 -16.72 -4.69
CA PRO A 88 -19.20 -16.48 -3.96
C PRO A 88 -18.00 -17.05 -4.73
N LEU A 89 -17.00 -16.21 -4.96
CA LEU A 89 -15.71 -16.59 -5.54
C LEU A 89 -14.68 -16.74 -4.42
N ASN A 90 -13.81 -17.74 -4.55
CA ASN A 90 -12.65 -17.86 -3.68
C ASN A 90 -11.47 -17.07 -4.25
N SER A 91 -10.47 -16.79 -3.39
CA SER A 91 -9.30 -16.00 -3.76
C SER A 91 -8.48 -16.62 -4.90
N VAL A 92 -8.48 -17.95 -5.03
CA VAL A 92 -7.77 -18.65 -6.12
C VAL A 92 -8.38 -18.30 -7.46
N ARG A 93 -9.72 -18.33 -7.56
CA ARG A 93 -10.41 -18.08 -8.82
C ARG A 93 -10.37 -16.61 -9.23
N ILE A 94 -10.40 -15.69 -8.26
CA ILE A 94 -10.20 -14.26 -8.53
C ILE A 94 -8.78 -14.03 -9.06
N ALA A 95 -7.76 -14.64 -8.43
CA ALA A 95 -6.37 -14.55 -8.88
C ALA A 95 -6.19 -15.06 -10.31
N GLU A 96 -6.82 -16.18 -10.66
CA GLU A 96 -6.82 -16.71 -12.04
C GLU A 96 -7.46 -15.75 -13.05
N ASN A 97 -8.57 -15.09 -12.69
CA ASN A 97 -9.30 -14.20 -13.59
C ASN A 97 -8.56 -12.89 -13.89
N ILE A 98 -7.81 -12.37 -12.91
CA ILE A 98 -7.13 -11.05 -13.01
C ILE A 98 -5.61 -11.15 -13.14
N ASP A 99 -5.07 -12.36 -13.19
CA ASP A 99 -3.64 -12.69 -13.37
C ASP A 99 -2.71 -12.05 -12.32
N ILE A 100 -3.02 -12.27 -11.03
CA ILE A 100 -2.18 -11.84 -9.90
C ILE A 100 -1.99 -12.96 -8.87
N ASP A 101 -1.10 -12.77 -7.90
CA ASP A 101 -0.83 -13.79 -6.89
C ASP A 101 -2.00 -13.96 -5.90
N VAL A 102 -2.29 -15.21 -5.51
CA VAL A 102 -3.39 -15.53 -4.59
C VAL A 102 -3.21 -14.84 -3.23
N SER A 103 -1.98 -14.66 -2.75
CA SER A 103 -1.71 -13.95 -1.49
C SER A 103 -2.11 -12.48 -1.58
N GLN A 104 -1.86 -11.82 -2.71
CA GLN A 104 -2.24 -10.42 -2.94
C GLN A 104 -3.75 -10.25 -2.99
N VAL A 105 -4.47 -11.16 -3.66
CA VAL A 105 -5.94 -11.16 -3.65
C VAL A 105 -6.47 -11.25 -2.22
N ARG A 106 -5.90 -12.12 -1.38
CA ARG A 106 -6.32 -12.27 0.02
C ARG A 106 -6.10 -10.99 0.82
N GLU A 107 -4.94 -10.36 0.69
CA GLU A 107 -4.64 -9.08 1.34
C GLU A 107 -5.66 -8.00 0.92
N TYR A 108 -6.01 -7.93 -0.37
CA TYR A 108 -6.99 -6.96 -0.87
C TYR A 108 -8.39 -7.24 -0.34
N LEU A 109 -8.81 -8.50 -0.29
CA LEU A 109 -10.09 -8.89 0.28
C LEU A 109 -10.17 -8.59 1.79
N GLU A 110 -9.12 -8.85 2.56
CA GLU A 110 -9.06 -8.52 3.99
C GLU A 110 -9.13 -7.00 4.23
N PHE A 111 -8.45 -6.22 3.38
CA PHE A 111 -8.55 -4.76 3.39
C PHE A 111 -9.98 -4.29 3.07
N LEU A 112 -10.61 -4.86 2.04
CA LEU A 112 -11.99 -4.53 1.66
C LEU A 112 -12.98 -4.87 2.78
N VAL A 113 -12.84 -6.04 3.42
CA VAL A 113 -13.66 -6.45 4.58
C VAL A 113 -13.51 -5.44 5.72
N THR A 114 -12.30 -4.95 5.98
CA THR A 114 -12.05 -3.93 7.01
C THR A 114 -12.79 -2.62 6.70
N ILE A 115 -12.77 -2.18 5.44
CA ILE A 115 -13.52 -0.99 4.99
C ILE A 115 -15.03 -1.22 5.14
N THR A 116 -15.55 -2.31 4.58
CA THR A 116 -16.99 -2.60 4.53
C THR A 116 -17.56 -3.07 5.86
N SER A 117 -16.74 -3.34 6.88
CA SER A 117 -17.23 -3.61 8.24
C SER A 117 -17.36 -2.31 9.05
N THR A 118 -16.63 -1.26 8.67
CA THR A 118 -16.63 0.02 9.39
C THR A 118 -17.87 0.86 9.08
N GLY A 119 -18.36 0.79 7.84
CA GLY A 119 -19.52 1.55 7.37
C GLY A 119 -19.45 1.84 5.87
N ASN A 120 -20.43 2.59 5.37
CA ASN A 120 -20.41 3.17 4.04
C ASN A 120 -19.70 4.53 4.08
N ILE A 121 -18.72 4.74 3.20
CA ILE A 121 -18.15 6.08 2.98
C ILE A 121 -19.17 6.90 2.19
N LYS A 122 -19.61 8.04 2.76
CA LYS A 122 -20.51 8.99 2.12
C LYS A 122 -19.78 10.27 1.76
N LEU A 123 -20.15 10.83 0.62
CA LEU A 123 -19.69 12.11 0.10
C LEU A 123 -20.74 13.18 0.39
N GLU A 124 -20.34 14.24 1.09
CA GLU A 124 -21.17 15.42 1.28
C GLU A 124 -20.72 16.53 0.32
N ASN A 125 -21.56 16.79 -0.69
CA ASN A 125 -21.28 17.75 -1.77
C ASN A 125 -21.61 19.20 -1.43
N ASN A 126 -22.05 19.48 -0.19
CA ASN A 126 -22.56 20.79 0.20
C ASN A 126 -21.44 21.80 0.57
N GLY A 127 -20.18 21.39 0.53
CA GLY A 127 -19.01 22.22 0.83
C GLY A 127 -17.86 22.07 -0.18
N TYR A 128 -17.01 23.09 -0.28
CA TYR A 128 -15.72 23.00 -0.98
C TYR A 128 -14.57 23.24 0.02
N PRO A 129 -13.63 22.30 0.17
CA PRO A 129 -13.58 20.99 -0.49
C PRO A 129 -14.71 20.05 -0.02
N PRO A 130 -15.05 19.00 -0.80
CA PRO A 130 -16.06 18.02 -0.39
C PRO A 130 -15.66 17.31 0.91
N SER A 131 -16.65 17.08 1.76
CA SER A 131 -16.45 16.35 3.02
C SER A 131 -16.78 14.87 2.84
N TYR A 132 -16.08 14.01 3.58
CA TYR A 132 -16.29 12.56 3.57
C TYR A 132 -16.50 12.09 5.01
N TYR A 133 -17.47 11.20 5.21
CA TYR A 133 -17.75 10.62 6.52
C TYR A 133 -18.18 9.15 6.39
N ILE A 134 -18.15 8.43 7.50
CA ILE A 134 -18.58 7.03 7.57
C ILE A 134 -19.99 6.98 8.14
N GLU A 135 -20.91 6.36 7.40
CA GLU A 135 -22.24 5.98 7.86
C GLU A 135 -22.22 4.49 8.24
N GLN A 136 -22.43 4.16 9.50
CA GLN A 136 -22.43 2.76 9.96
C GLN A 136 -23.58 1.97 9.34
N PHE A 137 -23.38 0.67 9.13
CA PHE A 137 -24.45 -0.24 8.72
C PHE A 137 -25.41 -0.42 9.91
N ASN A 138 -26.69 -0.06 9.71
CA ASN A 138 -27.76 -0.33 10.68
C ASN A 138 -28.16 -1.80 10.67
#